data_AF-A0A7I7P705-F1
#
_entry.id   AF-A0A7I7P705-F1
#
_cell.length_a   1.000
_cell.length_b   1.000
_cell.length_c   1.000
_cell.angle_alpha   90.00
_cell.angle_beta   90.00
_cell.angle_gamma   90.00
#
_symmetry.space_group_name_H-M   'P 1'
#
loop_
_entity.id
_entity.type
_entity.pdbx_description
1 polymer ?
#
loop_
_entity_poly.entity_id
_entity_poly.type
_entity_poly.pdbx_seq_one_letter_code
_entity_poly.pdbx_strand_id
1 'polypeptide(L)' 'MPEEFRMAVYYADVEGFPYKEIAEIMDTPIGTVMSRLHRGRRQLRGLLADVAKERGFNRGQQAHEEVSS' A
#
# COMPACT_ATOMS: atom_id res chain seq x y z
N MET A 1 -5.92 0.62 10.60
CA MET A 1 -4.57 1.13 10.24
C MET A 1 -4.38 2.52 10.86
N PRO A 2 -3.22 2.80 11.49
CA PRO A 2 -2.87 4.12 12.02
C PRO A 2 -3.02 5.24 10.98
N GLU A 3 -3.34 6.44 11.42
CA GLU A 3 -3.63 7.58 10.54
C GLU A 3 -2.42 7.98 9.71
N GLU A 4 -1.24 8.02 10.31
CA GLU A 4 -0.01 8.39 9.65
C GLU A 4 0.41 7.41 8.54
N PHE A 5 0.00 6.14 8.63
CA PHE A 5 0.21 5.18 7.54
C PHE A 5 -0.83 5.38 6.44
N ARG A 6 -2.08 5.65 6.82
CA ARG A 6 -3.18 5.92 5.88
C ARG A 6 -2.91 7.15 5.04
N MET A 7 -2.52 8.26 5.67
CA MET A 7 -2.25 9.52 4.99
C MET A 7 -1.04 9.41 4.06
N ALA A 8 0.04 8.74 4.50
CA ALA A 8 1.18 8.50 3.63
C ALA A 8 0.79 7.70 2.38
N VAL A 9 0.03 6.59 2.55
CA VAL A 9 -0.48 5.78 1.43
C VAL A 9 -1.41 6.58 0.54
N TYR A 10 -2.32 7.36 1.11
CA TYR A 10 -3.25 8.21 0.34
C TYR A 10 -2.49 9.19 -0.56
N TYR A 11 -1.58 9.98 0.02
CA TYR A 11 -0.84 10.96 -0.78
C TYR A 11 0.05 10.33 -1.85
N ALA A 12 0.64 9.16 -1.59
CA ALA A 12 1.51 8.51 -2.58
C ALA A 12 0.76 7.70 -3.64
N ASP A 13 -0.20 6.86 -3.22
CA ASP A 13 -0.82 5.85 -4.09
C ASP A 13 -2.15 6.33 -4.69
N VAL A 14 -2.79 7.34 -4.10
CA VAL A 14 -4.05 7.93 -4.58
C VAL A 14 -3.80 9.28 -5.25
N GLU A 15 -3.18 10.23 -4.55
CA GLU A 15 -2.89 11.57 -5.10
C GLU A 15 -1.66 11.59 -6.03
N GLY A 16 -0.75 10.64 -5.88
CA GLY A 16 0.45 10.53 -6.74
C GLY A 16 1.55 11.55 -6.41
N PHE A 17 1.55 12.14 -5.22
CA PHE A 17 2.57 13.12 -4.84
C PHE A 17 3.97 12.49 -4.72
N PRO A 18 5.04 13.21 -5.10
CA PRO A 18 6.40 12.78 -4.86
C PRO A 18 6.70 12.73 -3.35
N TYR A 19 7.53 11.78 -2.91
CA TYR A 19 7.79 11.56 -1.48
C TYR A 19 8.35 12.78 -0.75
N LYS A 20 9.05 13.67 -1.45
CA LYS A 20 9.55 14.94 -0.88
C LYS A 20 8.39 15.88 -0.53
N GLU A 21 7.38 16.01 -1.38
CA GLU A 21 6.20 16.84 -1.13
C GLU A 21 5.34 16.24 -0.01
N ILE A 22 5.23 14.91 0.04
CA ILE A 22 4.55 14.22 1.15
C ILE A 22 5.26 14.50 2.49
N ALA A 23 6.60 14.50 2.49
CA ALA A 23 7.40 14.81 3.68
C ALA A 23 7.14 16.24 4.18
N GLU A 24 7.00 17.20 3.26
CA GLU A 24 6.64 18.59 3.54
C GLU A 24 5.20 18.71 4.07
N ILE A 25 4.22 18.09 3.41
CA ILE A 25 2.79 18.10 3.83
C ILE A 25 2.61 17.50 5.23
N MET A 26 3.30 16.39 5.51
CA MET A 26 3.15 15.66 6.76
C MET A 26 4.09 16.14 7.87
N ASP A 27 4.90 17.16 7.62
CA ASP A 27 5.95 17.68 8.52
C ASP A 27 6.82 16.56 9.14
N THR A 28 7.36 15.70 8.28
CA THR A 28 8.22 14.58 8.72
C THR A 28 9.37 14.32 7.76
N PRO A 29 10.48 13.69 8.21
CA PRO A 29 11.57 13.32 7.31
C PRO A 29 11.14 12.40 6.18
N ILE A 30 11.78 12.51 5.00
CA ILE A 30 11.50 11.65 3.83
C ILE A 30 11.66 10.15 4.15
N GLY A 31 12.64 9.78 4.99
CA GLY A 31 12.81 8.40 5.46
C GLY A 31 11.62 7.89 6.29
N THR A 32 10.98 8.78 7.05
CA THR A 32 9.75 8.47 7.80
C THR A 32 8.60 8.18 6.84
N VAL A 33 8.42 8.99 5.78
CA VAL A 33 7.43 8.74 4.72
C VAL A 33 7.62 7.36 4.10
N MET A 34 8.84 7.02 3.69
CA MET A 34 9.15 5.69 3.12
C MET A 34 8.80 4.55 4.08
N SER A 35 9.16 4.69 5.37
CA SER A 35 8.87 3.67 6.37
C SER A 35 7.37 3.53 6.65
N ARG A 36 6.62 4.64 6.66
CA ARG A 36 5.16 4.69 6.82
C ARG A 36 4.46 4.06 5.61
N LEU A 37 4.91 4.36 4.40
CA LEU A 37 4.41 3.74 3.16
C LEU A 37 4.62 2.23 3.16
N HIS A 38 5.82 1.77 3.50
CA HIS A 38 6.11 0.34 3.54
C HIS A 38 5.17 -0.40 4.52
N ARG A 39 5.07 0.08 5.76
CA ARG A 39 4.18 -0.52 6.77
C ARG A 39 2.71 -0.37 6.42
N GLY A 40 2.31 0.78 5.89
CA GLY A 40 0.94 1.08 5.46
C GLY A 40 0.48 0.16 4.35
N ARG A 41 1.25 0.04 3.25
CA ARG A 41 0.96 -0.90 2.15
C ARG A 41 0.89 -2.34 2.61
N ARG A 42 1.76 -2.76 3.55
CA ARG A 42 1.71 -4.11 4.14
C ARG A 42 0.42 -4.34 4.94
N GLN A 43 0.01 -3.39 5.79
CA GLN A 43 -1.25 -3.51 6.54
C GLN A 43 -2.47 -3.47 5.61
N LEU A 44 -2.48 -2.54 4.65
CA LEU A 44 -3.60 -2.37 3.72
C LEU A 44 -3.81 -3.61 2.85
N ARG A 45 -2.72 -4.24 2.37
CA ARG A 45 -2.80 -5.52 1.65
C ARG A 45 -3.45 -6.63 2.47
N GLY A 46 -3.18 -6.70 3.77
CA GLY A 46 -3.85 -7.65 4.66
C GLY A 46 -5.35 -7.34 4.82
N LEU A 47 -5.69 -6.07 5.03
CA LEU A 47 -7.07 -5.63 5.21
C LEU A 47 -7.93 -5.79 3.94
N LEU A 48 -7.32 -5.71 2.76
CA LEU A 48 -8.02 -5.79 1.47
C LEU A 48 -7.89 -7.17 0.80
N ALA A 49 -7.42 -8.20 1.52
CA ALA A 49 -7.16 -9.51 0.92
C ALA A 49 -8.42 -10.13 0.27
N ASP A 50 -9.55 -10.09 0.97
CA ASP A 50 -10.83 -10.61 0.45
C ASP A 50 -11.36 -9.77 -0.71
N VAL A 51 -11.29 -8.43 -0.58
CA VAL A 51 -11.65 -7.49 -1.66
C VAL A 51 -10.81 -7.73 -2.91
N ALA A 52 -9.51 -7.99 -2.74
CA ALA A 52 -8.60 -8.29 -3.84
C ALA A 52 -8.96 -9.61 -4.52
N LYS A 53 -9.35 -10.63 -3.75
CA LYS A 53 -9.82 -11.92 -4.26
C LYS A 53 -11.11 -11.76 -5.06
N GLU A 54 -12.12 -11.10 -4.50
CA GLU A 54 -13.42 -10.87 -5.15
C GLU A 54 -13.30 -10.09 -6.46
N ARG A 55 -12.39 -9.12 -6.50
CA ARG A 55 -12.16 -8.28 -7.69
C ARG A 55 -11.13 -8.85 -8.68
N GLY A 56 -10.57 -10.03 -8.41
CA GLY A 56 -9.64 -10.70 -9.31
C GLY A 56 -8.23 -10.10 -9.36
N PHE A 57 -7.82 -9.33 -8.36
CA PHE A 57 -6.46 -8.79 -8.24
C PHE A 57 -5.42 -9.86 -7.84
N ASN A 58 -5.85 -11.05 -7.40
CA ASN A 58 -4.99 -12.16 -6.98
C ASN A 58 -4.61 -13.15 -8.12
N ARG A 59 -4.78 -12.77 -9.40
CA ARG A 59 -4.51 -13.68 -10.55
C ARG A 59 -3.07 -14.23 -10.61
N GLY A 60 -2.11 -13.61 -9.94
CA GLY A 60 -0.72 -14.10 -9.86
C GLY A 60 -0.53 -15.37 -9.01
N GLN A 61 -1.47 -15.71 -8.12
CA GLN A 61 -1.41 -16.96 -7.32
C GLN A 61 -2.19 -18.12 -7.98
N GLN A 62 -3.27 -17.84 -8.70
CA GLN A 62 -4.08 -18.88 -9.37
C GLN A 62 -3.30 -19.59 -10.48
N ALA A 63 -2.43 -18.88 -11.22
CA ALA A 63 -1.60 -19.48 -12.27
C ALA A 63 -0.55 -20.48 -11.74
N HIS A 64 -0.22 -20.47 -10.45
CA HIS A 64 0.73 -21.40 -9.85
C HIS A 64 0.06 -22.66 -9.26
N GLU A 65 -1.23 -22.61 -8.94
CA GLU A 65 -2.01 -23.77 -8.45
C GLU A 65 -2.52 -24.64 -9.61
N GLU A 66 -2.89 -24.06 -10.76
CA GLU A 66 -3.40 -24.81 -11.91
C GLU A 66 -2.33 -25.61 -12.67
N VAL A 67 -1.04 -25.27 -12.53
CA VAL A 67 0.07 -25.98 -13.21
C VAL A 67 0.63 -27.14 -12.36
N SER A 68 0.21 -27.24 -11.09
CA SER A 68 0.62 -28.30 -10.17
C SER A 68 -0.45 -29.37 -9.91
N SER A 69 -1.60 -29.32 -10.61
CA SER A 69 -2.64 -30.37 -10.59
C SER A 69 -2.74 -31.12 -11.91
#